data_AF-A0A9W4SJL4-F1
#
_entry.id   AF-A0A9W4SJL4-F1
#
_cell.length_a   1.000
_cell.length_b   1.000
_cell.length_c   1.000
_cell.angle_alpha   90.00
_cell.angle_beta   90.00
_cell.angle_gamma   90.00
#
_symmetry.space_group_name_H-M   'P 1'
#
loop_
_entity.id
_entity.type
_entity.pdbx_description
1 polymer ?
#
loop_
_entity_poly.entity_id
_entity_poly.type
_entity_poly.pdbx_seq_one_letter_code
_entity_poly.pdbx_strand_id
1 'polypeptide(L)'
;MTSYFPQNILIPDCTLQQFEKAANANHRFLRMNLIEGQLEIIVPETSITSPDVAVVLSARWNALSDAERCQAFPPVAPNFIVELRSYSRIFIVKYYDGLMMV
;
A
#
# COMPACT_ATOMS: atom_id res chain seq x y z
N MET A 1 -7.92 22.79 -15.46
CA MET A 1 -8.07 21.69 -14.48
C MET A 1 -7.71 20.40 -15.21
N THR A 2 -6.48 19.93 -15.08
CA THR A 2 -6.05 18.63 -15.62
C THR A 2 -6.52 17.56 -14.64
N SER A 3 -7.47 16.72 -15.06
CA SER A 3 -7.82 15.53 -14.28
C SER A 3 -6.67 14.53 -14.42
N TYR A 4 -5.83 14.45 -13.39
CA TYR A 4 -4.72 13.50 -13.36
C TYR A 4 -5.27 12.11 -13.02
N PHE A 5 -5.32 11.23 -14.02
CA PHE A 5 -5.54 9.81 -13.80
C PHE A 5 -4.22 9.19 -13.31
N PRO A 6 -4.22 8.41 -12.21
CA PRO A 6 -3.02 7.70 -11.79
C PRO A 6 -2.52 6.79 -12.93
N GLN A 7 -1.21 6.76 -13.14
CA GLN A 7 -0.61 5.82 -14.10
C GLN A 7 -0.64 4.42 -13.50
N ASN A 8 -1.57 3.60 -13.97
CA ASN A 8 -1.64 2.19 -13.64
C ASN A 8 -0.92 1.40 -14.73
N ILE A 9 -0.02 0.50 -14.33
CA ILE A 9 0.57 -0.48 -15.24
C ILE A 9 -0.31 -1.74 -15.18
N LEU A 10 -0.79 -2.18 -16.34
CA LEU A 10 -1.59 -3.39 -16.48
C LEU A 10 -0.76 -4.48 -17.13
N ILE A 11 -0.71 -5.65 -16.48
CA ILE A 11 -0.04 -6.86 -16.97
C ILE A 11 -1.13 -7.93 -17.15
N PRO A 12 -1.53 -8.25 -18.40
CA PRO A 12 -2.50 -9.32 -18.66
C PRO A 12 -1.89 -10.71 -18.41
N ASP A 13 -2.76 -11.71 -18.29
CA ASP A 13 -2.43 -13.14 -18.15
C ASP A 13 -1.38 -13.47 -17.05
N CYS A 14 -1.36 -12.66 -16.00
CA CYS A 14 -0.51 -12.82 -14.84
C CYS A 14 -1.03 -13.95 -13.93
N THR A 15 -0.21 -14.99 -13.79
CA THR A 15 -0.48 -16.10 -12.87
C THR A 15 -0.21 -15.71 -11.42
N LEU A 16 -0.77 -16.47 -10.47
CA LEU A 16 -0.49 -16.29 -9.04
C LEU A 16 1.02 -16.37 -8.72
N GLN A 17 1.74 -17.31 -9.34
CA GLN A 17 3.18 -17.47 -9.13
C GLN A 17 3.98 -16.25 -9.64
N GLN A 18 3.58 -15.68 -10.78
CA GLN A 18 4.20 -14.46 -11.31
C GLN A 18 3.88 -13.25 -10.42
N PHE A 19 2.65 -13.15 -9.91
CA PHE A 19 2.26 -12.14 -8.94
C PHE A 19 3.10 -12.23 -7.66
N GLU A 20 3.24 -13.42 -7.06
CA GLU A 20 4.05 -13.62 -5.85
C GLU A 20 5.51 -13.23 -6.09
N LYS A 21 6.07 -13.61 -7.24
CA LYS A 21 7.42 -13.20 -7.63
C LYS A 21 7.54 -11.67 -7.77
N ALA A 22 6.55 -11.03 -8.40
CA ALA A 22 6.52 -9.58 -8.55
C ALA A 22 6.35 -8.85 -7.20
N ALA A 23 5.50 -9.37 -6.31
CA ALA A 23 5.28 -8.84 -4.98
C ALA A 23 6.54 -8.96 -4.11
N ASN A 24 7.25 -10.09 -4.18
CA ASN A 24 8.52 -10.29 -3.48
C ASN A 24 9.63 -9.35 -4.00
N ALA A 25 9.62 -9.01 -5.29
CA ALA A 25 10.56 -8.05 -5.88
C ALA A 25 10.13 -6.58 -5.69
N ASN A 26 8.97 -6.32 -5.09
CA ASN A 26 8.39 -4.99 -4.95
C ASN A 26 8.99 -4.21 -3.77
N HIS A 27 10.28 -3.91 -3.84
CA HIS A 27 11.00 -3.16 -2.81
C HIS A 27 10.48 -1.72 -2.61
N ARG A 28 9.74 -1.19 -3.58
CA ARG A 28 9.12 0.15 -3.52
C ARG A 28 7.71 0.14 -2.94
N PHE A 29 7.23 -1.03 -2.51
CA PHE A 29 5.90 -1.24 -1.94
C PHE A 29 4.76 -0.64 -2.78
N LEU A 30 4.88 -0.71 -4.11
CA LEU A 30 3.84 -0.32 -5.03
C LEU A 30 2.56 -1.11 -4.74
N ARG A 31 1.39 -0.50 -4.88
CA ARG A 31 0.14 -1.24 -4.71
C ARG A 31 -0.04 -2.15 -5.92
N MET A 32 -0.27 -3.43 -5.67
CA MET A 32 -0.51 -4.44 -6.71
C MET A 32 -1.83 -5.15 -6.43
N ASN A 33 -2.66 -5.34 -7.46
CA ASN A 33 -3.90 -6.11 -7.39
C ASN A 33 -3.85 -7.21 -8.46
N LEU A 34 -4.17 -8.46 -8.11
CA LEU A 34 -4.38 -9.54 -9.09
C LEU A 34 -5.87 -9.84 -9.20
N ILE A 35 -6.45 -9.63 -10.38
CA ILE A 35 -7.89 -9.75 -10.65
C ILE A 35 -8.09 -10.58 -11.90
N GLU A 36 -8.61 -11.80 -11.77
CA GLU A 36 -8.92 -12.68 -12.92
C GLU A 36 -7.77 -12.84 -13.92
N GLY A 37 -6.52 -12.93 -13.44
CA GLY A 37 -5.34 -13.04 -14.29
C GLY A 37 -4.81 -11.70 -14.80
N GLN A 38 -5.40 -10.57 -14.43
CA GLN A 38 -4.85 -9.24 -14.70
C GLN A 38 -4.16 -8.69 -13.45
N LEU A 39 -2.87 -8.37 -13.58
CA LEU A 39 -2.12 -7.68 -12.53
C LEU A 39 -2.15 -6.17 -12.81
N GLU A 40 -2.70 -5.41 -11.86
CA GLU A 40 -2.68 -3.96 -11.85
C GLU A 40 -1.65 -3.46 -10.83
N ILE A 41 -0.67 -2.67 -11.29
CA ILE A 41 0.32 -2.00 -10.45
C ILE A 41 0.00 -0.51 -10.44
N ILE A 42 -0.34 0.00 -9.26
CA ILE A 42 -0.62 1.42 -9.04
C ILE A 42 0.68 2.06 -8.59
N VAL A 43 1.20 2.98 -9.42
CA VAL A 43 2.39 3.77 -9.11
C VAL A 43 1.95 5.04 -8.37
N PRO A 44 2.21 5.17 -7.05
CA PRO A 44 1.79 6.35 -6.32
C PRO A 44 2.76 7.51 -6.61
N GLU A 45 2.30 8.52 -7.33
CA GLU A 45 2.89 9.85 -7.26
C GLU A 45 2.38 10.48 -5.96
N THR A 46 3.13 10.33 -4.85
CA THR A 46 2.87 11.01 -3.56
C THR A 46 1.50 10.79 -2.92
N SER A 47 0.80 9.68 -3.20
CA SER A 47 -0.59 9.53 -2.77
C SER A 47 -0.72 9.37 -1.25
N ILE A 48 -1.39 10.33 -0.62
CA ILE A 48 -2.04 10.14 0.68
C ILE A 48 -3.15 9.11 0.45
N THR A 49 -2.96 7.89 0.95
CA THR A 49 -4.01 6.86 0.96
C THR A 49 -4.65 6.84 2.34
N SER A 50 -5.98 6.81 2.41
CA SER A 50 -6.74 6.68 3.67
C SER A 50 -7.24 5.25 3.79
N PRO A 51 -6.43 4.32 4.34
CA PRO A 51 -6.88 2.95 4.55
C PRO A 51 -8.00 2.89 5.58
N ASP A 52 -8.83 1.85 5.52
CA ASP A 52 -9.86 1.62 6.55
C ASP A 52 -9.24 1.42 7.95
N VAL A 53 -8.09 0.74 8.02
CA VAL A 53 -7.27 0.64 9.24
C VAL A 53 -5.78 0.72 8.87
N ALA A 54 -5.03 1.52 9.61
CA ALA A 54 -3.58 1.56 9.57
C ALA A 54 -2.99 1.28 10.96
N VAL A 55 -1.91 0.51 11.02
CA VAL A 55 -1.17 0.23 12.24
C VAL A 55 0.26 0.75 12.09
N VAL A 56 0.69 1.54 13.06
CA VAL A 56 2.07 2.06 13.19
C VAL A 56 2.67 1.44 14.44
N LEU A 57 3.91 0.95 14.36
CA LEU A 57 4.62 0.46 15.54
C LEU A 57 4.81 1.59 16.57
N SER A 58 4.65 1.26 17.86
CA SER A 58 4.71 2.24 18.95
C SER A 58 6.00 3.06 18.95
N ALA A 59 7.15 2.44 18.68
CA ALA A 59 8.43 3.14 18.57
C ALA A 59 8.42 4.24 17.50
N ARG A 60 7.81 3.99 16.34
CA ARG A 60 7.72 4.97 15.24
C ARG A 60 6.70 6.06 15.53
N TRP A 61 5.58 5.70 16.16
CA TRP A 61 4.58 6.66 16.62
C TRP A 61 5.13 7.59 17.71
N ASN A 62 5.88 7.03 18.65
CA ASN A 62 6.47 7.77 19.76
C ASN A 62 7.64 8.67 19.34
N ALA A 63 8.24 8.42 18.16
CA ALA A 63 9.26 9.29 17.59
C ALA A 63 8.69 10.60 16.99
N LEU A 64 7.38 10.66 16.72
CA LEU A 64 6.72 11.89 16.27
C LEU A 64 6.58 12.90 17.41
N SER A 65 6.65 14.18 17.07
CA SER A 65 6.26 15.27 17.97
C SER A 65 4.75 15.30 18.20
N ASP A 66 4.31 15.94 19.28
CA ASP A 66 2.88 16.09 19.57
C ASP A 66 2.15 16.88 18.47
N ALA A 67 2.82 17.85 17.84
CA ALA A 67 2.28 18.59 16.71
C ALA A 67 2.05 17.70 15.48
N GLU A 68 2.95 16.74 15.21
CA GLU A 68 2.83 15.81 14.09
C GLU A 68 1.75 14.75 14.32
N ARG A 69 1.60 14.24 15.56
CA ARG A 69 0.56 13.27 15.92
C ARG A 69 -0.85 13.85 15.82
N CYS A 70 -1.00 15.17 16.01
CA CYS A 70 -2.27 15.88 15.92
C CYS A 70 -2.70 16.20 14.47
N GLN A 71 -1.86 15.92 13.46
CA GLN A 71 -2.22 16.14 12.06
C GLN A 71 -3.23 15.08 11.59
N ALA A 72 -4.11 15.46 10.67
CA ALA A 72 -5.05 14.52 10.04
C ALA A 72 -4.33 13.39 9.28
N PHE A 73 -3.14 13.67 8.75
CA PHE A 73 -2.24 12.71 8.12
C PHE A 73 -0.85 12.84 8.73
N PRO A 74 -0.57 12.19 9.87
CA PRO A 74 0.74 12.22 10.48
C PRO A 74 1.82 11.76 9.49
N PRO A 75 3.01 12.38 9.47
CA PRO A 75 4.08 12.09 8.50
C PRO A 75 4.80 10.77 8.79
N VAL A 76 4.05 9.70 9.05
CA VAL A 76 4.54 8.33 9.28
C VAL A 76 3.77 7.35 8.42
N ALA A 77 4.48 6.59 7.59
CA ALA A 77 3.88 5.51 6.82
C ALA A 77 3.48 4.34 7.75
N PRO A 78 2.26 3.78 7.66
CA PRO A 78 1.87 2.59 8.42
C PRO A 78 2.79 1.39 8.16
N ASN A 79 2.98 0.55 9.19
CA ASN A 79 3.64 -0.76 9.06
C ASN A 79 2.68 -1.81 8.49
N PHE A 80 1.39 -1.60 8.69
CA PHE A 80 0.37 -2.53 8.26
C PHE A 80 -0.91 -1.78 7.93
N ILE A 81 -1.56 -2.19 6.85
CA ILE A 81 -2.82 -1.62 6.38
C ILE A 81 -3.84 -2.76 6.23
N VAL A 82 -5.03 -2.56 6.77
CA VAL A 82 -6.22 -3.38 6.49
C VAL A 82 -7.20 -2.53 5.73
N GLU A 83 -7.69 -3.08 4.63
CA GLU A 83 -8.79 -2.51 3.84
C GLU A 83 -10.01 -3.42 3.99
N LEU A 84 -11.13 -2.86 4.41
CA LEU A 84 -12.41 -3.54 4.51
C LEU A 84 -13.09 -3.54 3.14
N ARG A 85 -13.57 -4.71 2.72
CA ARG A 85 -14.30 -4.84 1.46
C ARG A 85 -15.74 -4.35 1.61
N SER A 86 -16.17 -3.50 0.69
CA SER A 86 -17.55 -3.48 0.18
C SER A 86 -17.69 -4.59 -0.89
N TYR A 87 -18.92 -5.07 -1.15
CA TYR A 87 -19.28 -6.22 -2.02
C TYR A 87 -18.60 -6.29 -3.41
N SER A 88 -17.92 -5.24 -3.88
CA SER A 88 -17.35 -5.11 -5.22
C SER A 88 -15.82 -4.94 -5.30
N ARG A 89 -15.04 -5.00 -4.21
CA ARG A 89 -13.57 -4.77 -4.27
C ARG A 89 -12.77 -5.82 -3.54
N ILE A 90 -11.46 -5.92 -3.80
CA ILE A 90 -10.57 -7.00 -3.31
C ILE A 90 -10.02 -6.76 -1.90
N PHE A 91 -9.82 -7.83 -1.11
CA PHE A 91 -9.28 -7.81 0.25
C PHE A 91 -7.77 -7.87 0.10
N ILE A 92 -7.09 -6.83 0.54
CA ILE A 92 -5.64 -6.71 0.40
C ILE A 92 -5.08 -6.51 1.78
N VAL A 93 -4.36 -7.51 2.27
CA VAL A 93 -3.52 -7.39 3.45
C VAL A 93 -2.14 -6.98 2.96
N LYS A 94 -1.66 -5.80 3.36
CA LYS A 94 -0.31 -5.36 3.02
C LYS A 94 0.55 -5.29 4.26
N TYR A 95 1.62 -6.08 4.25
CA TYR A 95 2.66 -6.06 5.26
C TYR A 95 3.78 -5.13 4.78
N TYR A 96 4.09 -4.11 5.58
CA TYR A 96 5.22 -3.20 5.35
C TYR A 96 6.19 -3.39 6.52
N ASP A 97 6.95 -4.48 6.48
CA ASP A 97 8.11 -4.64 7.34
C ASP A 97 9.35 -4.18 6.59
N GLY A 98 9.87 -3.04 7.05
CA GLY A 98 11.07 -2.40 6.53
C GLY A 98 12.33 -2.83 7.27
N LEU A 99 12.34 -3.90 8.06
CA LEU A 99 13.56 -4.35 8.74
C LEU A 99 13.58 -5.87 9.02
N MET A 100 14.28 -6.61 8.18
CA MET A 100 14.95 -7.84 8.62
C MET A 100 16.42 -7.50 8.89
N MET A 101 16.78 -7.36 10.16
CA MET A 101 18.12 -7.66 10.68
C MET A 101 17.94 -8.30 12.06
N VAL A 102 17.81 -9.64 12.08
CA VAL A 102 18.87 -10.54 12.56
C VAL A 102 18.89 -11.75 11.64
#